data_AF-A0A2V8GDA7-F1
#
_entry.id   AF-A0A2V8GDA7-F1
#
_cell.length_a   1.000
_cell.length_b   1.000
_cell.length_c   1.000
_cell.angle_alpha   90.00
_cell.angle_beta   90.00
_cell.angle_gamma   90.00
#
_symmetry.space_group_name_H-M   'P 1'
#
loop_
_entity.id
_entity.type
_entity.pdbx_description
1 polymer ?
#
loop_
_entity_poly.entity_id
_entity_poly.type
_entity_poly.pdbx_seq_one_letter_code
_entity_poly.pdbx_strand_id
1 'polypeptide(L)'
;MVGSMFGILLLVAASAGHQVAAQEPTQVGTTGTAGERSSSGAFDIEIRRNADRMIEEGRRIFRFDTFGDEAFWGHQLKLHQAIVGAKLGGVGPGLSPKMALSLGLKVDSDAVPPDLAAQLKAGKVDLDDPASTVALLKANAVVGVTAFLNSDGTARSVGVQCAICHSTVDDSFAPGIGHRLDGWPNRDLNVGEIVALAPNLKYYTDLLGVDDAGVRKVLKSWGPGKYDAELDQDGKAVGPKGRSGATLLPAAFGLAGVNLHTYSGWGSVTYWNAYVANTQMHGKGTFFDPRLKEKDRFPLASKAGFADMRNSPDLISPKLAALHFYQLSIPAPTPPAGSFNAQAAQRGRAVFEGQAKCSTCHVPPLYTEPGWSMHKAQEIGIDDFQADRSPDQHYRTTPLRGLFTRQKGGFYHDGRFQTLADVVEHYKDPLKINLNAEQKADLIEFLKSL
;
A
#
# COMPACT_ATOMS: atom_id res chain seq x y z
N MET A 1 31.18 -57.70 65.54
CA MET A 1 29.99 -58.36 66.09
C MET A 1 28.80 -57.96 65.23
N VAL A 2 28.15 -58.96 64.62
CA VAL A 2 26.78 -59.00 64.04
C VAL A 2 26.42 -57.88 63.05
N GLY A 3 25.94 -58.09 61.82
CA GLY A 3 25.40 -59.24 61.11
C GLY A 3 24.56 -58.68 59.94
N SER A 4 24.54 -59.41 58.82
CA SER A 4 23.91 -59.12 57.52
C SER A 4 22.40 -58.80 57.54
N MET A 5 21.89 -58.07 56.53
CA MET A 5 21.09 -58.65 55.43
C MET A 5 20.45 -57.62 54.47
N PHE A 6 20.45 -58.04 53.21
CA PHE A 6 19.78 -57.61 51.97
C PHE A 6 18.45 -56.83 52.02
N GLY A 7 18.25 -55.98 51.01
CA GLY A 7 16.94 -55.55 50.53
C GLY A 7 17.02 -54.61 49.32
N ILE A 8 17.00 -55.17 48.10
CA ILE A 8 16.74 -54.44 46.85
C ILE A 8 15.25 -54.13 46.78
N LEU A 9 14.88 -52.87 46.55
CA LEU A 9 13.55 -52.51 46.04
C LEU A 9 13.69 -51.56 44.85
N LEU A 10 13.14 -52.00 43.71
CA LEU A 10 12.99 -51.23 42.48
C LEU A 10 12.11 -49.99 42.70
N LEU A 11 12.51 -48.86 42.11
CA LEU A 11 11.60 -47.76 41.81
C LEU A 11 11.74 -47.40 40.33
N VAL A 12 10.70 -47.77 39.58
CA VAL A 12 10.44 -47.41 38.18
C VAL A 12 10.12 -45.92 38.14
N ALA A 13 10.97 -45.12 37.48
CA ALA A 13 10.65 -43.73 37.15
C ALA A 13 9.88 -43.70 35.82
N ALA A 14 8.55 -43.68 35.90
CA ALA A 14 7.69 -43.34 34.77
C ALA A 14 7.65 -41.81 34.62
N SER A 15 8.35 -41.26 33.63
CA SER A 15 8.20 -39.87 33.23
C SER A 15 6.93 -39.72 32.37
N ALA A 16 5.81 -39.46 33.03
CA ALA A 16 4.56 -39.09 32.37
C ALA A 16 4.69 -37.69 31.74
N GLY A 17 4.35 -37.60 30.45
CA GLY A 17 4.35 -36.36 29.68
C GLY A 17 3.36 -35.34 30.23
N HIS A 18 3.81 -34.08 30.32
CA HIS A 18 2.91 -32.95 30.50
C HIS A 18 2.27 -32.61 29.15
N GLN A 19 1.06 -33.14 28.92
CA GLN A 19 0.12 -32.53 28.01
C GLN A 19 -0.30 -31.17 28.59
N VAL A 20 0.08 -30.08 27.94
CA VAL A 20 -0.58 -28.78 28.17
C VAL A 20 -1.92 -28.85 27.45
N ALA A 21 -2.95 -29.26 28.17
CA ALA A 21 -4.32 -29.11 27.75
C ALA A 21 -4.64 -27.60 27.67
N ALA A 22 -5.17 -27.17 26.53
CA ALA A 22 -5.76 -25.85 26.40
C ALA A 22 -6.89 -25.70 27.43
N GLN A 23 -6.73 -24.79 28.39
CA GLN A 23 -7.83 -24.40 29.26
C GLN A 23 -8.84 -23.60 28.43
N GLU A 24 -10.04 -24.16 28.29
CA GLU A 24 -11.24 -23.38 27.94
C GLU A 24 -11.44 -22.27 28.99
N PRO A 25 -11.93 -21.09 28.60
CA PRO A 25 -12.16 -20.01 29.54
C PRO A 25 -13.29 -20.38 30.49
N THR A 26 -12.96 -20.45 31.78
CA THR A 26 -13.91 -20.59 32.88
C THR A 26 -14.95 -19.48 32.82
N GLN A 27 -16.23 -19.86 32.71
CA GLN A 27 -17.34 -18.95 32.92
C GLN A 27 -17.32 -18.45 34.37
N VAL A 28 -16.96 -17.18 34.56
CA VAL A 28 -17.14 -16.49 35.82
C VAL A 28 -18.63 -16.19 35.98
N GLY A 29 -19.28 -16.93 36.88
CA GLY A 29 -20.64 -16.64 37.33
C GLY A 29 -20.69 -15.27 37.98
N THR A 30 -21.36 -14.32 37.34
CA THR A 30 -21.64 -12.99 37.89
C THR A 30 -22.97 -13.04 38.63
N THR A 31 -22.90 -13.16 39.95
CA THR A 31 -24.01 -12.76 40.82
C THR A 31 -24.15 -11.25 40.75
N GLY A 32 -25.20 -10.80 40.06
CA GLY A 32 -25.47 -9.39 39.82
C GLY A 32 -25.78 -8.63 41.10
N THR A 33 -24.99 -7.57 41.34
CA THR A 33 -25.43 -6.40 42.10
C THR A 33 -26.05 -5.42 41.10
N ALA A 34 -27.36 -5.24 41.22
CA ALA A 34 -28.10 -4.20 40.53
C ALA A 34 -27.65 -2.83 41.07
N GLY A 35 -26.67 -2.21 40.40
CA GLY A 35 -26.12 -0.91 40.81
C GLY A 35 -25.17 -0.25 39.80
N GLU A 36 -24.55 -1.00 38.88
CA GLU A 36 -23.59 -0.47 37.90
C GLU A 36 -24.13 -0.39 36.46
N ARG A 37 -25.37 0.08 36.26
CA ARG A 37 -25.95 0.20 34.90
C ARG A 37 -26.64 1.52 34.59
N SER A 38 -25.99 2.66 34.83
CA SER A 38 -26.50 3.93 34.26
C SER A 38 -25.49 5.01 33.88
N SER A 39 -24.18 4.76 33.91
CA SER A 39 -23.17 5.80 33.59
C SER A 39 -22.17 5.46 32.48
N SER A 40 -22.36 4.40 31.69
CA SER A 40 -21.68 4.24 30.38
C SER A 40 -22.28 5.17 29.31
N GLY A 41 -22.72 6.36 29.75
CA GLY A 41 -23.87 7.10 29.24
C GLY A 41 -23.47 8.37 28.51
N ALA A 42 -24.17 8.67 27.42
CA ALA A 42 -23.99 9.84 26.54
C ALA A 42 -22.65 9.96 25.80
N PHE A 43 -21.49 10.06 26.46
CA PHE A 43 -20.23 10.35 25.76
C PHE A 43 -19.69 9.16 24.97
N ASP A 44 -19.82 7.93 25.49
CA ASP A 44 -19.49 6.71 24.71
C ASP A 44 -20.32 6.59 23.43
N ILE A 45 -21.55 7.11 23.43
CA ILE A 45 -22.42 7.17 22.25
C ILE A 45 -21.88 8.22 21.26
N GLU A 46 -21.42 9.37 21.75
CA GLU A 46 -20.79 10.40 20.92
C GLU A 46 -19.49 9.91 20.27
N ILE A 47 -18.64 9.19 21.02
CA ILE A 47 -17.43 8.56 20.49
C ILE A 47 -17.75 7.60 19.34
N ARG A 48 -18.76 6.73 19.51
CA ARG A 48 -19.20 5.80 18.46
C ARG A 48 -19.72 6.54 17.23
N ARG A 49 -20.60 7.53 17.41
CA ARG A 49 -21.10 8.37 16.31
C ARG A 49 -19.97 9.08 15.56
N ASN A 50 -18.97 9.59 16.29
CA ASN A 50 -17.82 10.22 15.68
C ASN A 50 -16.97 9.22 14.90
N ALA A 51 -16.72 8.02 15.44
CA ALA A 51 -15.99 6.96 14.76
C ALA A 51 -16.69 6.53 13.46
N ASP A 52 -18.01 6.28 13.51
CA ASP A 52 -18.82 5.91 12.33
C ASP A 52 -18.75 6.99 11.25
N ARG A 53 -18.90 8.26 11.67
CA ARG A 53 -18.77 9.42 10.77
C ARG A 53 -17.39 9.50 10.13
N MET A 54 -16.32 9.37 10.91
CA MET A 54 -14.94 9.41 10.40
C MET A 54 -14.63 8.26 9.45
N ILE A 55 -15.18 7.06 9.68
CA ILE A 55 -15.04 5.91 8.77
C ILE A 55 -15.71 6.22 7.43
N GLU A 56 -16.96 6.66 7.42
CA GLU A 56 -17.70 6.91 6.18
C GLU A 56 -17.14 8.12 5.42
N GLU A 57 -16.83 9.22 6.12
CA GLU A 57 -16.17 10.38 5.52
C GLU A 57 -14.79 10.01 4.96
N GLY A 58 -13.97 9.30 5.73
CA GLY A 58 -12.63 8.89 5.34
C GLY A 58 -12.64 7.94 4.15
N ARG A 59 -13.59 6.98 4.11
CA ARG A 59 -13.81 6.11 2.95
C ARG A 59 -14.16 6.92 1.71
N ARG A 60 -15.08 7.88 1.84
CA ARG A 60 -15.47 8.75 0.72
C ARG A 60 -14.27 9.58 0.24
N ILE A 61 -13.47 10.11 1.16
CA ILE A 61 -12.27 10.89 0.83
C ILE A 61 -11.27 10.03 0.07
N PHE A 62 -10.93 8.87 0.61
CA PHE A 62 -9.98 7.92 0.02
C PHE A 62 -10.40 7.48 -1.40
N ARG A 63 -11.69 7.25 -1.61
CA ARG A 63 -12.23 6.72 -2.87
C ARG A 63 -12.60 7.77 -3.90
N PHE A 64 -12.85 9.02 -3.51
CA PHE A 64 -13.51 9.98 -4.42
C PHE A 64 -12.96 11.41 -4.38
N ASP A 65 -12.12 11.77 -3.41
CA ASP A 65 -11.61 13.14 -3.33
C ASP A 65 -10.39 13.33 -4.24
N THR A 66 -10.48 14.31 -5.15
CA THR A 66 -9.36 14.74 -6.00
C THR A 66 -8.55 15.86 -5.36
N PHE A 67 -9.01 16.43 -4.24
CA PHE A 67 -8.42 17.59 -3.59
C PHE A 67 -8.21 18.81 -4.53
N GLY A 68 -8.94 18.89 -5.65
CA GLY A 68 -8.76 19.93 -6.66
C GLY A 68 -7.60 19.69 -7.63
N ASP A 69 -7.06 18.47 -7.68
CA ASP A 69 -5.93 18.10 -8.53
C ASP A 69 -6.23 18.07 -10.03
N GLU A 70 -7.51 18.17 -10.42
CA GLU A 70 -7.91 18.24 -11.82
C GLU A 70 -7.39 19.53 -12.50
N ALA A 71 -7.04 20.55 -11.71
CA ALA A 71 -6.30 21.72 -12.16
C ALA A 71 -4.90 21.37 -12.69
N PHE A 72 -4.26 20.33 -12.15
CA PHE A 72 -2.98 19.83 -12.61
C PHE A 72 -3.15 18.75 -13.68
N TRP A 73 -3.76 17.61 -13.35
CA TRP A 73 -3.84 16.44 -14.23
C TRP A 73 -4.63 16.71 -15.50
N GLY A 74 -5.78 17.35 -15.35
CA GLY A 74 -6.64 17.66 -16.48
C GLY A 74 -6.28 18.98 -17.14
N HIS A 75 -6.09 20.08 -16.41
CA HIS A 75 -5.86 21.37 -17.07
C HIS A 75 -4.41 21.61 -17.48
N GLN A 76 -3.42 21.28 -16.64
CA GLN A 76 -2.01 21.54 -16.95
C GLN A 76 -1.44 20.44 -17.84
N LEU A 77 -1.58 19.17 -17.46
CA LEU A 77 -1.03 18.04 -18.22
C LEU A 77 -1.89 17.62 -19.42
N LYS A 78 -3.18 17.98 -19.43
CA LYS A 78 -4.15 17.60 -20.48
C LYS A 78 -4.38 16.10 -20.59
N LEU A 79 -4.21 15.34 -19.50
CA LEU A 79 -4.29 13.87 -19.54
C LEU A 79 -5.64 13.35 -20.08
N HIS A 80 -6.74 14.04 -19.75
CA HIS A 80 -8.08 13.72 -20.27
C HIS A 80 -8.13 13.67 -21.81
N GLN A 81 -7.34 14.49 -22.52
CA GLN A 81 -7.34 14.50 -23.99
C GLN A 81 -6.75 13.19 -24.54
N ALA A 82 -5.70 12.67 -23.94
CA ALA A 82 -5.11 11.39 -24.34
C ALA A 82 -6.03 10.21 -24.02
N ILE A 83 -6.77 10.29 -22.91
CA ILE A 83 -7.78 9.26 -22.54
C ILE A 83 -8.92 9.25 -23.56
N VAL A 84 -9.44 10.42 -23.91
CA VAL A 84 -10.59 10.57 -24.83
C VAL A 84 -10.21 10.20 -26.27
N GLY A 85 -9.02 10.60 -26.73
CA GLY A 85 -8.55 10.33 -28.10
C GLY A 85 -9.17 11.24 -29.16
N ALA A 86 -8.51 11.33 -30.31
CA ALA A 86 -8.86 12.26 -31.39
C ALA A 86 -10.28 12.04 -31.95
N LYS A 87 -10.77 10.80 -31.97
CA LYS A 87 -12.13 10.46 -32.44
C LYS A 87 -13.24 11.11 -31.61
N LEU A 88 -12.96 11.46 -30.35
CA LEU A 88 -13.91 12.01 -29.40
C LEU A 88 -13.52 13.43 -28.94
N GLY A 89 -12.65 14.11 -29.69
CA GLY A 89 -12.22 15.50 -29.42
C GLY A 89 -10.98 15.64 -28.53
N GLY A 90 -10.29 14.53 -28.23
CA GLY A 90 -9.01 14.50 -27.54
C GLY A 90 -7.79 14.48 -28.47
N VAL A 91 -6.70 13.83 -28.04
CA VAL A 91 -5.43 13.72 -28.77
C VAL A 91 -4.99 12.25 -28.81
N GLY A 92 -4.39 11.82 -29.92
CA GLY A 92 -3.89 10.45 -30.08
C GLY A 92 -5.01 9.40 -30.24
N PRO A 93 -4.70 8.12 -30.06
CA PRO A 93 -5.65 7.03 -30.32
C PRO A 93 -6.80 6.94 -29.31
N GLY A 94 -6.68 7.58 -28.14
CA GLY A 94 -7.56 7.34 -27.00
C GLY A 94 -7.13 6.12 -26.19
N LEU A 95 -7.60 6.05 -24.96
CA LEU A 95 -7.34 4.92 -24.06
C LEU A 95 -8.55 3.99 -24.06
N SER A 96 -8.46 2.83 -24.71
CA SER A 96 -9.51 1.81 -24.67
C SER A 96 -9.57 1.08 -23.33
N PRO A 97 -10.69 0.43 -22.95
CA PRO A 97 -10.77 -0.34 -21.71
C PRO A 97 -9.69 -1.42 -21.62
N LYS A 98 -9.41 -2.13 -22.72
CA LYS A 98 -8.38 -3.17 -22.77
C LYS A 98 -6.99 -2.60 -22.50
N MET A 99 -6.66 -1.44 -23.10
CA MET A 99 -5.39 -0.77 -22.83
C MET A 99 -5.33 -0.28 -21.38
N ALA A 100 -6.41 0.34 -20.87
CA ALA A 100 -6.49 0.79 -19.47
C ALA A 100 -6.24 -0.35 -18.48
N LEU A 101 -6.90 -1.51 -18.67
CA LEU A 101 -6.71 -2.71 -17.85
C LEU A 101 -5.28 -3.25 -17.97
N SER A 102 -4.67 -3.21 -19.16
CA SER A 102 -3.28 -3.63 -19.36
C SER A 102 -2.26 -2.70 -18.67
N LEU A 103 -2.63 -1.43 -18.47
CA LEU A 103 -1.88 -0.46 -17.67
C LEU A 103 -2.19 -0.57 -16.16
N GLY A 104 -3.02 -1.54 -15.76
CA GLY A 104 -3.34 -1.81 -14.36
C GLY A 104 -4.41 -0.90 -13.73
N LEU A 105 -5.10 -0.08 -14.53
CA LEU A 105 -6.32 0.57 -14.06
C LEU A 105 -7.39 -0.49 -13.76
N LYS A 106 -8.21 -0.24 -12.74
CA LYS A 106 -9.23 -1.18 -12.27
C LYS A 106 -10.63 -0.60 -12.44
N VAL A 107 -11.61 -1.49 -12.60
CA VAL A 107 -13.02 -1.12 -12.71
C VAL A 107 -13.80 -1.71 -11.55
N ASP A 108 -14.47 -0.83 -10.80
CA ASP A 108 -15.35 -1.19 -9.71
C ASP A 108 -16.69 -1.67 -10.28
N SER A 109 -16.95 -2.97 -10.17
CA SER A 109 -18.17 -3.58 -10.71
C SER A 109 -19.45 -3.06 -10.06
N ASP A 110 -19.38 -2.56 -8.81
CA ASP A 110 -20.54 -2.04 -8.10
C ASP A 110 -20.98 -0.66 -8.62
N ALA A 111 -20.07 0.05 -9.31
CA ALA A 111 -20.34 1.34 -9.95
C ALA A 111 -20.71 1.22 -11.43
N VAL A 112 -20.54 0.04 -12.05
CA VAL A 112 -20.92 -0.17 -13.45
C VAL A 112 -22.45 -0.23 -13.57
N PRO A 113 -23.09 0.58 -14.44
CA PRO A 113 -24.54 0.54 -14.62
C PRO A 113 -25.00 -0.88 -15.03
N PRO A 114 -26.16 -1.37 -14.53
CA PRO A 114 -26.60 -2.74 -14.78
C PRO A 114 -26.66 -3.13 -16.27
N ASP A 115 -27.10 -2.22 -17.13
CA ASP A 115 -27.15 -2.45 -18.59
C ASP A 115 -25.74 -2.60 -19.19
N LEU A 116 -24.78 -1.79 -18.75
CA LEU A 116 -23.39 -1.89 -19.20
C LEU A 116 -22.75 -3.18 -18.68
N ALA A 117 -23.01 -3.56 -17.43
CA ALA A 117 -22.54 -4.83 -16.85
C ALA A 117 -23.10 -6.03 -17.62
N ALA A 118 -24.39 -6.01 -18.00
CA ALA A 118 -25.01 -7.04 -18.82
C ALA A 118 -24.38 -7.14 -20.22
N GLN A 119 -24.10 -6.00 -20.85
CA GLN A 119 -23.42 -5.96 -22.15
C GLN A 119 -21.98 -6.45 -22.07
N LEU A 120 -21.24 -6.11 -21.00
CA LEU A 120 -19.89 -6.60 -20.74
C LEU A 120 -19.90 -8.14 -20.58
N LYS A 121 -20.84 -8.69 -19.79
CA LYS A 121 -20.99 -10.15 -19.64
C LYS A 121 -21.33 -10.84 -20.95
N ALA A 122 -22.12 -10.19 -21.80
CA ALA A 122 -22.51 -10.72 -23.11
C ALA A 122 -21.44 -10.53 -24.20
N GLY A 123 -20.29 -9.94 -23.89
CA GLY A 123 -19.23 -9.64 -24.88
C GLY A 123 -19.64 -8.63 -25.94
N LYS A 124 -20.64 -7.78 -25.65
CA LYS A 124 -21.22 -6.81 -26.58
C LYS A 124 -20.58 -5.42 -26.49
N VAL A 125 -19.78 -5.16 -25.46
CA VAL A 125 -19.01 -3.92 -25.33
C VAL A 125 -17.68 -4.09 -26.06
N ASP A 126 -17.41 -3.20 -27.00
CA ASP A 126 -16.09 -3.11 -27.64
C ASP A 126 -15.07 -2.56 -26.62
N LEU A 127 -14.19 -3.43 -26.15
CA LEU A 127 -13.11 -3.08 -25.22
C LEU A 127 -11.89 -2.46 -25.92
N ASP A 128 -11.88 -2.41 -27.25
CA ASP A 128 -10.89 -1.72 -28.07
C ASP A 128 -11.35 -0.29 -28.44
N ASP A 129 -12.62 0.07 -28.21
CA ASP A 129 -13.15 1.44 -28.42
C ASP A 129 -12.93 2.35 -27.17
N PRO A 130 -12.20 3.48 -27.30
CA PRO A 130 -12.07 4.49 -26.25
C PRO A 130 -13.41 5.06 -25.73
N ALA A 131 -14.48 5.02 -26.52
CA ALA A 131 -15.81 5.47 -26.07
C ALA A 131 -16.30 4.69 -24.84
N SER A 132 -15.96 3.39 -24.75
CA SER A 132 -16.28 2.54 -23.62
C SER A 132 -15.56 2.98 -22.34
N THR A 133 -14.30 3.45 -22.42
CA THR A 133 -13.58 4.03 -21.28
C THR A 133 -14.26 5.30 -20.79
N VAL A 134 -14.69 6.16 -21.72
CA VAL A 134 -15.41 7.39 -21.37
C VAL A 134 -16.74 7.04 -20.67
N ALA A 135 -17.45 6.00 -21.11
CA ALA A 135 -18.67 5.53 -20.44
C ALA A 135 -18.40 5.05 -19.00
N LEU A 136 -17.32 4.30 -18.77
CA LEU A 136 -16.91 3.85 -17.44
C LEU A 136 -16.52 5.03 -16.52
N LEU A 137 -15.83 6.03 -17.06
CA LEU A 137 -15.48 7.26 -16.35
C LEU A 137 -16.72 8.07 -15.98
N LYS A 138 -17.70 8.18 -16.89
CA LYS A 138 -19.00 8.82 -16.61
C LYS A 138 -19.77 8.13 -15.48
N ALA A 139 -19.66 6.80 -15.40
CA ALA A 139 -20.23 6.01 -14.33
C ALA A 139 -19.44 6.07 -13.02
N ASN A 140 -18.29 6.78 -12.99
CA ASN A 140 -17.36 6.79 -11.86
C ASN A 140 -16.90 5.37 -11.45
N ALA A 141 -16.80 4.48 -12.45
CA ALA A 141 -16.47 3.07 -12.26
C ALA A 141 -14.96 2.79 -12.34
N VAL A 142 -14.16 3.71 -12.88
CA VAL A 142 -12.69 3.55 -12.88
C VAL A 142 -12.15 3.88 -11.49
N VAL A 143 -11.58 2.88 -10.82
CA VAL A 143 -11.03 3.03 -9.47
C VAL A 143 -9.92 4.07 -9.49
N GLY A 144 -10.07 5.13 -8.68
CA GLY A 144 -9.02 6.12 -8.50
C GLY A 144 -9.03 7.29 -9.48
N VAL A 145 -9.97 7.35 -10.43
CA VAL A 145 -10.00 8.38 -11.48
C VAL A 145 -11.40 8.99 -11.59
N THR A 146 -11.50 10.31 -11.43
CA THR A 146 -12.75 11.06 -11.69
C THR A 146 -12.63 11.82 -13.00
N ALA A 147 -13.62 11.67 -13.88
CA ALA A 147 -13.78 12.56 -15.03
C ALA A 147 -14.74 13.70 -14.72
N PHE A 148 -14.35 14.91 -15.11
CA PHE A 148 -15.19 16.10 -15.05
C PHE A 148 -15.69 16.39 -16.45
N LEU A 149 -17.00 16.43 -16.63
CA LEU A 149 -17.62 16.41 -17.95
C LEU A 149 -18.11 17.81 -18.37
N ASN A 150 -18.13 18.05 -19.68
CA ASN A 150 -18.88 19.13 -20.30
C ASN A 150 -20.39 18.78 -20.35
N SER A 151 -21.23 19.76 -20.71
CA SER A 151 -22.68 19.57 -20.86
C SER A 151 -23.05 18.57 -21.96
N ASP A 152 -22.20 18.41 -22.98
CA ASP A 152 -22.35 17.40 -24.04
C ASP A 152 -21.86 16.00 -23.62
N GLY A 153 -21.36 15.85 -22.38
CA GLY A 153 -20.83 14.61 -21.84
C GLY A 153 -19.41 14.28 -22.29
N THR A 154 -18.69 15.14 -22.99
CA THR A 154 -17.25 14.93 -23.23
C THR A 154 -16.43 15.22 -21.96
N ALA A 155 -15.28 14.58 -21.77
CA ALA A 155 -14.45 14.85 -20.60
C ALA A 155 -13.69 16.18 -20.77
N ARG A 156 -13.94 17.13 -19.86
CA ARG A 156 -13.27 18.44 -19.77
C ARG A 156 -11.97 18.38 -18.98
N SER A 157 -11.91 17.49 -17.99
CA SER A 157 -10.79 17.35 -17.08
C SER A 157 -10.82 15.96 -16.44
N VAL A 158 -9.72 15.56 -15.83
CA VAL A 158 -9.62 14.37 -14.99
C VAL A 158 -8.83 14.71 -13.73
N GLY A 159 -9.21 14.08 -12.62
CA GLY A 159 -8.46 14.09 -11.37
C GLY A 159 -8.21 12.67 -10.89
N VAL A 160 -7.23 12.52 -10.00
CA VAL A 160 -6.86 11.22 -9.42
C VAL A 160 -7.21 11.19 -7.93
N GLN A 161 -7.22 10.00 -7.34
CA GLN A 161 -7.59 9.78 -5.94
C GLN A 161 -6.57 8.83 -5.29
N CYS A 162 -6.52 8.79 -3.96
CA CYS A 162 -5.65 7.85 -3.24
C CYS A 162 -5.85 6.38 -3.68
N ALA A 163 -7.11 6.03 -3.99
CA ALA A 163 -7.51 4.69 -4.43
C ALA A 163 -6.86 4.24 -5.75
N ILE A 164 -6.32 5.13 -6.59
CA ILE A 164 -5.70 4.70 -7.86
C ILE A 164 -4.52 3.74 -7.63
N CYS A 165 -3.67 4.07 -6.64
CA CYS A 165 -2.49 3.30 -6.26
C CYS A 165 -2.76 2.32 -5.12
N HIS A 166 -3.66 2.68 -4.21
CA HIS A 166 -3.91 1.95 -2.96
C HIS A 166 -5.24 1.17 -2.95
N SER A 167 -5.76 0.83 -4.13
CA SER A 167 -6.87 -0.11 -4.25
C SER A 167 -6.70 -1.01 -5.45
N THR A 168 -7.19 -2.24 -5.32
CA THR A 168 -7.42 -3.14 -6.46
C THR A 168 -8.87 -3.64 -6.42
N VAL A 169 -9.20 -4.59 -7.26
CA VAL A 169 -10.46 -5.33 -7.23
C VAL A 169 -10.20 -6.82 -7.06
N ASP A 170 -11.23 -7.56 -6.67
CA ASP A 170 -11.18 -9.02 -6.44
C ASP A 170 -11.30 -9.87 -7.72
N ASP A 171 -11.37 -9.23 -8.90
CA ASP A 171 -11.53 -9.86 -10.21
C ASP A 171 -12.77 -10.76 -10.34
N SER A 172 -13.79 -10.57 -9.49
CA SER A 172 -15.02 -11.38 -9.46
C SER A 172 -15.86 -11.31 -10.74
N PHE A 173 -15.66 -10.29 -11.57
CA PHE A 173 -16.34 -10.14 -12.85
C PHE A 173 -15.44 -10.54 -14.03
N ALA A 174 -14.23 -10.00 -14.08
CA ALA A 174 -13.19 -10.29 -15.08
C ALA A 174 -11.83 -9.82 -14.54
N PRO A 175 -10.68 -10.23 -15.12
CA PRO A 175 -9.39 -9.69 -14.71
C PRO A 175 -9.35 -8.15 -14.76
N GLY A 176 -9.12 -7.51 -13.62
CA GLY A 176 -9.13 -6.07 -13.42
C GLY A 176 -10.52 -5.44 -13.20
N ILE A 177 -11.59 -6.25 -13.09
CA ILE A 177 -12.98 -5.82 -12.88
C ILE A 177 -13.61 -6.64 -11.75
N GLY A 178 -14.07 -5.98 -10.69
CA GLY A 178 -14.67 -6.66 -9.54
C GLY A 178 -14.98 -5.73 -8.38
N HIS A 179 -15.22 -6.30 -7.20
CA HIS A 179 -15.49 -5.55 -5.98
C HIS A 179 -14.21 -4.91 -5.46
N ARG A 180 -14.32 -3.66 -5.00
CA ARG A 180 -13.18 -2.86 -4.56
C ARG A 180 -12.54 -3.40 -3.28
N LEU A 181 -11.22 -3.49 -3.30
CA LEU A 181 -10.37 -3.86 -2.18
C LEU A 181 -9.49 -2.65 -1.79
N ASP A 182 -9.97 -1.83 -0.85
CA ASP A 182 -9.24 -0.65 -0.36
C ASP A 182 -8.03 -1.05 0.51
N GLY A 183 -6.95 -0.29 0.41
CA GLY A 183 -5.69 -0.53 1.12
C GLY A 183 -4.79 -1.56 0.45
N TRP A 184 -5.30 -2.32 -0.52
CA TRP A 184 -4.52 -3.28 -1.29
C TRP A 184 -3.64 -2.53 -2.30
N PRO A 185 -2.33 -2.81 -2.37
CA PRO A 185 -1.47 -2.13 -3.32
C PRO A 185 -1.81 -2.56 -4.75
N ASN A 186 -2.02 -1.61 -5.66
CA ASN A 186 -2.25 -1.92 -7.07
C ASN A 186 -0.93 -2.30 -7.76
N ARG A 187 -0.52 -3.56 -7.62
CA ARG A 187 0.75 -4.08 -8.17
C ARG A 187 0.76 -4.18 -9.70
N ASP A 188 -0.34 -3.86 -10.36
CA ASP A 188 -0.49 -3.85 -11.83
C ASP A 188 -0.29 -2.45 -12.42
N LEU A 189 -0.58 -1.41 -11.64
CA LEU A 189 -0.68 -0.04 -12.12
C LEU A 189 0.66 0.46 -12.69
N ASN A 190 0.68 0.80 -13.97
CA ASN A 190 1.82 1.43 -14.58
C ASN A 190 1.62 2.96 -14.60
N VAL A 191 1.90 3.59 -13.46
CA VAL A 191 1.75 5.04 -13.29
C VAL A 191 2.59 5.79 -14.32
N GLY A 192 3.82 5.34 -14.54
CA GLY A 192 4.76 5.97 -15.48
C GLY A 192 4.24 6.03 -16.91
N GLU A 193 3.74 4.91 -17.44
CA GLU A 193 3.14 4.89 -18.79
C GLU A 193 1.87 5.75 -18.86
N ILE A 194 1.01 5.73 -17.83
CA ILE A 194 -0.21 6.54 -17.79
C ILE A 194 0.12 8.03 -17.83
N VAL A 195 1.03 8.51 -16.98
CA VAL A 195 1.46 9.91 -16.98
C VAL A 195 2.13 10.26 -18.31
N ALA A 196 2.92 9.33 -18.87
CA ALA A 196 3.54 9.50 -20.18
C ALA A 196 2.55 9.49 -21.37
N LEU A 197 1.23 9.34 -21.14
CA LEU A 197 0.22 9.63 -22.17
C LEU A 197 -0.10 11.12 -22.27
N ALA A 198 0.22 11.91 -21.23
CA ALA A 198 -0.13 13.32 -21.19
C ALA A 198 0.46 14.09 -22.39
N PRO A 199 -0.37 14.91 -23.08
CA PRO A 199 0.09 15.76 -24.17
C PRO A 199 1.07 16.86 -23.72
N ASN A 200 0.98 17.30 -22.46
CA ASN A 200 1.80 18.37 -21.94
C ASN A 200 2.57 17.94 -20.69
N LEU A 201 3.87 17.63 -20.84
CA LEU A 201 4.76 17.32 -19.71
C LEU A 201 5.64 18.50 -19.30
N LYS A 202 5.32 19.73 -19.72
CA LYS A 202 6.16 20.92 -19.48
C LYS A 202 6.49 21.13 -18.00
N TYR A 203 5.54 20.85 -17.12
CA TYR A 203 5.77 20.92 -15.68
C TYR A 203 6.99 20.10 -15.27
N TYR A 204 7.05 18.84 -15.70
CA TYR A 204 8.15 17.94 -15.38
C TYR A 204 9.44 18.30 -16.11
N THR A 205 9.37 18.79 -17.35
CA THR A 205 10.58 19.27 -18.06
C THR A 205 11.22 20.44 -17.34
N ASP A 206 10.42 21.41 -16.88
CA ASP A 206 10.89 22.58 -16.14
C ASP A 206 11.44 22.22 -14.75
N LEU A 207 10.79 21.26 -14.09
CA LEU A 207 11.18 20.79 -12.76
C LEU A 207 12.50 20.00 -12.82
N LEU A 208 12.56 18.97 -13.68
CA LEU A 208 13.70 18.05 -13.79
C LEU A 208 14.86 18.61 -14.63
N GLY A 209 14.63 19.65 -15.43
CA GLY A 209 15.66 20.24 -16.30
C GLY A 209 16.05 19.34 -17.47
N VAL A 210 15.13 18.50 -17.94
CA VAL A 210 15.31 17.61 -19.11
C VAL A 210 14.20 17.86 -20.15
N ASP A 211 14.40 17.41 -21.38
CA ASP A 211 13.38 17.52 -22.43
C ASP A 211 12.23 16.51 -22.23
N ASP A 212 11.17 16.66 -23.03
CA ASP A 212 9.98 15.79 -22.96
C ASP A 212 10.34 14.30 -23.15
N ALA A 213 11.26 14.00 -24.07
CA ALA A 213 11.75 12.64 -24.27
C ALA A 213 12.46 12.09 -23.03
N GLY A 214 13.27 12.91 -22.35
CA GLY A 214 13.90 12.62 -21.06
C GLY A 214 12.88 12.33 -19.97
N VAL A 215 11.84 13.16 -19.82
CA VAL A 215 10.75 12.92 -18.85
C VAL A 215 10.06 11.59 -19.13
N ARG A 216 9.66 11.33 -20.38
CA ARG A 216 9.00 10.07 -20.75
C ARG A 216 9.90 8.86 -20.50
N LYS A 217 11.20 8.98 -20.77
CA LYS A 217 12.17 7.92 -20.46
C LYS A 217 12.22 7.62 -18.96
N VAL A 218 12.23 8.65 -18.11
CA VAL A 218 12.20 8.49 -16.65
C VAL A 218 10.90 7.82 -16.20
N LEU A 219 9.74 8.35 -16.61
CA LEU A 219 8.43 7.80 -16.25
C LEU A 219 8.31 6.33 -16.64
N LYS A 220 8.66 5.98 -17.88
CA LYS A 220 8.57 4.62 -18.39
C LYS A 220 9.56 3.64 -17.74
N SER A 221 10.60 4.16 -17.08
CA SER A 221 11.54 3.31 -16.34
C SER A 221 10.93 2.69 -15.08
N TRP A 222 9.85 3.26 -14.54
CA TRP A 222 9.24 2.81 -13.29
C TRP A 222 8.66 1.41 -13.42
N GLY A 223 7.91 1.15 -14.49
CA GLY A 223 7.21 -0.11 -14.73
C GLY A 223 5.98 -0.34 -13.83
N PRO A 224 5.31 -1.50 -13.99
CA PRO A 224 4.07 -1.82 -13.27
C PRO A 224 4.26 -1.91 -11.75
N GLY A 225 3.24 -1.45 -11.02
CA GLY A 225 3.16 -1.50 -9.56
C GLY A 225 4.19 -0.63 -8.86
N LYS A 226 4.76 0.37 -9.55
CA LYS A 226 5.82 1.24 -9.04
C LYS A 226 5.52 2.73 -9.21
N TYR A 227 6.04 3.52 -8.28
CA TYR A 227 5.98 4.98 -8.29
C TYR A 227 7.21 5.56 -7.58
N ASP A 228 7.75 6.66 -8.08
CA ASP A 228 8.86 7.39 -7.46
C ASP A 228 8.34 8.67 -6.81
N ALA A 229 7.95 8.56 -5.54
CA ALA A 229 7.41 9.68 -4.77
C ALA A 229 8.47 10.72 -4.38
N GLU A 230 9.76 10.45 -4.64
CA GLU A 230 10.86 11.32 -4.19
C GLU A 230 11.49 12.04 -5.39
N LEU A 231 11.15 11.65 -6.62
CA LEU A 231 11.71 12.19 -7.86
C LEU A 231 11.53 13.70 -7.96
N ASP A 232 10.36 14.22 -7.58
CA ASP A 232 10.05 15.64 -7.61
C ASP A 232 10.72 16.43 -6.47
N GLN A 233 11.37 15.73 -5.53
CA GLN A 233 12.10 16.32 -4.42
C GLN A 233 13.59 16.43 -4.72
N ASP A 234 14.18 15.36 -5.27
CA ASP A 234 15.63 15.21 -5.40
C ASP A 234 16.15 15.02 -6.84
N GLY A 235 15.27 14.70 -7.79
CA GLY A 235 15.62 14.47 -9.20
C GLY A 235 16.34 13.15 -9.49
N LYS A 236 16.46 12.23 -8.52
CA LYS A 236 17.25 10.99 -8.67
C LYS A 236 16.44 9.85 -9.28
N ALA A 237 16.34 9.83 -10.61
CA ALA A 237 15.57 8.81 -11.35
C ALA A 237 16.22 7.40 -11.41
N VAL A 238 17.54 7.30 -11.23
CA VAL A 238 18.30 6.05 -11.44
C VAL A 238 19.15 5.75 -10.21
N GLY A 239 18.91 4.59 -9.61
CA GLY A 239 19.65 4.06 -8.47
C GLY A 239 20.78 3.10 -8.85
N PRO A 240 21.32 2.35 -7.88
CA PRO A 240 22.43 1.43 -8.07
C PRO A 240 22.17 0.41 -9.18
N LYS A 241 23.24 0.06 -9.91
CA LYS A 241 23.21 -0.87 -11.05
C LYS A 241 22.26 -0.43 -12.18
N GLY A 242 21.98 0.88 -12.29
CA GLY A 242 21.13 1.44 -13.35
C GLY A 242 19.64 1.15 -13.19
N ARG A 243 19.20 0.70 -12.01
CA ARG A 243 17.78 0.43 -11.74
C ARG A 243 17.00 1.74 -11.60
N SER A 244 15.72 1.71 -11.93
CA SER A 244 14.82 2.82 -11.62
C SER A 244 14.80 3.12 -10.11
N GLY A 245 14.73 4.40 -9.75
CA GLY A 245 14.56 4.85 -8.36
C GLY A 245 13.16 4.60 -7.79
N ALA A 246 12.19 4.21 -8.63
CA ALA A 246 10.82 3.97 -8.22
C ALA A 246 10.67 2.78 -7.27
N THR A 247 9.81 2.97 -6.27
CA THR A 247 9.46 1.94 -5.30
C THR A 247 8.16 1.24 -5.66
N LEU A 248 8.04 0.00 -5.25
CA LEU A 248 6.85 -0.82 -5.28
C LEU A 248 5.72 -0.15 -4.49
N LEU A 249 4.53 0.05 -5.08
CA LEU A 249 3.39 0.61 -4.37
C LEU A 249 3.12 -0.16 -3.06
N PRO A 250 3.18 0.50 -1.89
CA PRO A 250 3.06 -0.17 -0.60
C PRO A 250 1.59 -0.45 -0.27
N ALA A 251 1.38 -1.47 0.57
CA ALA A 251 0.08 -1.72 1.17
C ALA A 251 -0.31 -0.57 2.12
N ALA A 252 -1.59 -0.21 2.09
CA ALA A 252 -2.19 0.80 2.97
C ALA A 252 -3.21 0.18 3.95
N PHE A 253 -3.16 -1.14 4.14
CA PHE A 253 -3.91 -1.88 5.16
C PHE A 253 -3.03 -2.24 6.36
N GLY A 254 -3.63 -2.59 7.49
CA GLY A 254 -2.92 -3.18 8.64
C GLY A 254 -1.92 -2.24 9.29
N LEU A 255 -2.13 -0.93 9.18
CA LEU A 255 -1.21 0.10 9.66
C LEU A 255 -1.55 0.61 11.07
N ALA A 256 -2.67 0.17 11.66
CA ALA A 256 -2.97 0.47 13.06
C ALA A 256 -1.87 -0.03 13.99
N GLY A 257 -1.33 0.88 14.81
CA GLY A 257 -0.23 0.59 15.73
C GLY A 257 1.17 0.61 15.11
N VAL A 258 1.29 0.99 13.84
CA VAL A 258 2.58 1.15 13.16
C VAL A 258 3.05 2.60 13.25
N ASN A 259 4.33 2.81 13.55
CA ASN A 259 4.94 4.14 13.54
C ASN A 259 5.74 4.34 12.25
N LEU A 260 5.46 5.46 11.58
CA LEU A 260 5.91 5.79 10.23
C LEU A 260 5.50 4.72 9.19
N HIS A 261 5.19 5.10 7.95
CA HIS A 261 4.40 4.19 7.10
C HIS A 261 5.00 3.87 5.73
N THR A 262 5.89 4.71 5.20
CA THR A 262 6.61 4.39 3.96
C THR A 262 7.70 3.34 4.21
N TYR A 263 8.32 2.82 3.14
CA TYR A 263 9.47 1.93 3.26
C TYR A 263 10.69 2.60 3.88
N SER A 264 10.85 3.91 3.69
CA SER A 264 11.93 4.72 4.27
C SER A 264 11.54 5.36 5.60
N GLY A 265 10.35 5.03 6.12
CA GLY A 265 9.83 5.63 7.35
C GLY A 265 9.59 7.13 7.23
N TRP A 266 9.35 7.65 6.04
CA TRP A 266 9.07 9.07 5.84
C TRP A 266 7.65 9.44 6.32
N GLY A 267 7.54 9.70 7.63
CA GLY A 267 6.32 10.22 8.26
C GLY A 267 5.21 9.19 8.54
N SER A 268 4.23 9.60 9.36
CA SER A 268 3.03 8.83 9.69
C SER A 268 2.01 8.80 8.53
N VAL A 269 0.92 8.02 8.64
CA VAL A 269 -0.15 8.02 7.61
C VAL A 269 -0.67 9.43 7.34
N THR A 270 -0.94 10.21 8.39
CA THR A 270 -1.42 11.60 8.23
C THR A 270 -0.39 12.47 7.52
N TYR A 271 0.88 12.36 7.88
CA TYR A 271 1.95 13.09 7.21
C TYR A 271 2.01 12.71 5.73
N TRP A 272 2.03 11.41 5.43
CA TRP A 272 2.15 10.90 4.07
C TRP A 272 0.94 11.28 3.21
N ASN A 273 -0.27 11.28 3.77
CA ASN A 273 -1.47 11.78 3.09
C ASN A 273 -1.32 13.26 2.72
N ALA A 274 -0.84 14.11 3.65
CA ALA A 274 -0.64 15.52 3.37
C ALA A 274 0.46 15.73 2.31
N TYR A 275 1.56 15.00 2.42
CA TYR A 275 2.64 15.01 1.44
C TYR A 275 2.12 14.62 0.04
N VAL A 276 1.56 13.42 -0.10
CA VAL A 276 1.07 12.89 -1.38
C VAL A 276 -0.02 13.77 -1.98
N ALA A 277 -1.01 14.21 -1.19
CA ALA A 277 -2.11 15.02 -1.72
C ALA A 277 -1.63 16.39 -2.24
N ASN A 278 -0.59 17.00 -1.63
CA ASN A 278 -0.08 18.30 -2.06
C ASN A 278 0.99 18.19 -3.16
N THR A 279 2.00 17.32 -2.99
CA THR A 279 3.19 17.31 -3.87
C THR A 279 3.06 16.34 -5.03
N GLN A 280 2.37 15.21 -4.83
CA GLN A 280 2.31 14.13 -5.83
C GLN A 280 1.02 14.17 -6.64
N MET A 281 -0.11 14.28 -5.95
CA MET A 281 -1.42 14.45 -6.60
C MET A 281 -1.57 15.87 -7.13
N HIS A 282 -0.87 16.86 -6.58
CA HIS A 282 -1.04 18.29 -6.92
C HIS A 282 -2.44 18.85 -6.58
N GLY A 283 -3.01 18.38 -5.47
CA GLY A 283 -4.20 18.98 -4.86
C GLY A 283 -3.92 20.36 -4.25
N LYS A 284 -4.97 20.96 -3.68
CA LYS A 284 -4.92 22.28 -3.04
C LYS A 284 -4.99 22.13 -1.55
N GLY A 285 -3.92 22.46 -0.84
CA GLY A 285 -3.97 22.43 0.61
C GLY A 285 -2.79 23.09 1.29
N THR A 286 -2.56 22.62 2.50
CA THR A 286 -1.41 23.02 3.30
C THR A 286 -0.50 21.81 3.46
N PHE A 287 0.79 22.03 3.20
CA PHE A 287 1.83 21.07 3.55
C PHE A 287 3.06 21.82 4.05
N PHE A 288 3.66 21.32 5.13
CA PHE A 288 4.82 21.94 5.75
C PHE A 288 5.79 20.88 6.23
N ASP A 289 7.00 20.91 5.69
CA ASP A 289 8.15 20.15 6.19
C ASP A 289 9.44 20.93 5.95
N PRO A 290 10.04 21.53 6.99
CA PRO A 290 11.24 22.34 6.83
C PRO A 290 12.46 21.53 6.38
N ARG A 291 12.46 20.20 6.55
CA ARG A 291 13.56 19.33 6.10
C ARG A 291 13.73 19.39 4.58
N LEU A 292 12.64 19.65 3.84
CA LEU A 292 12.66 19.82 2.38
C LEU A 292 13.28 21.16 1.90
N LYS A 293 13.70 22.04 2.82
CA LYS A 293 14.47 23.26 2.47
C LYS A 293 15.96 22.99 2.26
N GLU A 294 16.45 21.80 2.64
CA GLU A 294 17.86 21.42 2.52
C GLU A 294 18.24 21.23 1.05
N LYS A 295 18.79 22.29 0.43
CA LYS A 295 19.07 22.35 -1.02
C LYS A 295 19.97 21.22 -1.54
N ASP A 296 20.90 20.75 -0.74
CA ASP A 296 21.83 19.70 -1.14
C ASP A 296 21.16 18.32 -1.18
N ARG A 297 20.09 18.13 -0.40
CA ARG A 297 19.34 16.86 -0.33
C ARG A 297 18.07 16.89 -1.18
N PHE A 298 17.35 18.00 -1.15
CA PHE A 298 16.06 18.19 -1.83
C PHE A 298 16.09 19.44 -2.74
N PRO A 299 17.00 19.47 -3.74
CA PRO A 299 17.16 20.64 -4.61
C PRO A 299 15.87 21.03 -5.35
N LEU A 300 15.08 20.05 -5.79
CA LEU A 300 13.84 20.31 -6.52
C LEU A 300 12.72 20.74 -5.59
N ALA A 301 12.59 20.11 -4.42
CA ALA A 301 11.64 20.52 -3.39
C ALA A 301 11.88 21.97 -2.94
N SER A 302 13.15 22.32 -2.69
CA SER A 302 13.54 23.66 -2.29
C SER A 302 13.30 24.68 -3.40
N LYS A 303 13.50 24.33 -4.67
CA LYS A 303 13.23 25.20 -5.82
C LYS A 303 11.72 25.39 -6.05
N ALA A 304 10.93 24.33 -5.89
CA ALA A 304 9.50 24.32 -6.11
C ALA A 304 8.68 24.85 -4.94
N GLY A 305 9.30 25.05 -3.77
CA GLY A 305 8.62 25.55 -2.56
C GLY A 305 7.82 24.48 -1.81
N PHE A 306 8.11 23.20 -2.01
CA PHE A 306 7.36 22.09 -1.39
C PHE A 306 7.51 21.99 0.13
N ALA A 307 8.52 22.65 0.70
CA ALA A 307 8.69 22.69 2.15
C ALA A 307 7.60 23.50 2.89
N ASP A 308 6.90 24.39 2.20
CA ASP A 308 5.85 25.24 2.79
C ASP A 308 4.81 25.63 1.72
N MET A 309 3.90 24.71 1.44
CA MET A 309 2.80 24.90 0.50
C MET A 309 1.56 25.40 1.26
N ARG A 310 0.93 26.45 0.73
CA ARG A 310 -0.32 27.01 1.24
C ARG A 310 -1.25 27.36 0.08
N ASN A 311 -2.44 26.79 0.06
CA ASN A 311 -3.47 27.13 -0.90
C ASN A 311 -4.71 27.71 -0.21
N SER A 312 -5.42 28.59 -0.92
CA SER A 312 -6.74 29.08 -0.53
C SER A 312 -7.69 28.87 -1.72
N PRO A 313 -8.76 28.06 -1.58
CA PRO A 313 -9.12 27.28 -0.40
C PRO A 313 -8.17 26.10 -0.13
N ASP A 314 -8.05 25.70 1.13
CA ASP A 314 -7.40 24.45 1.55
C ASP A 314 -8.42 23.30 1.52
N LEU A 315 -8.24 22.37 0.58
CA LEU A 315 -9.12 21.23 0.36
C LEU A 315 -8.60 19.94 1.00
N ILE A 316 -7.39 19.94 1.56
CA ILE A 316 -6.70 18.75 2.09
C ILE A 316 -6.76 18.71 3.61
N SER A 317 -6.29 19.76 4.28
CA SER A 317 -6.11 19.77 5.75
C SER A 317 -7.38 19.41 6.52
N PRO A 318 -8.58 19.92 6.16
CA PRO A 318 -9.82 19.58 6.86
C PRO A 318 -10.20 18.09 6.76
N LYS A 319 -9.65 17.35 5.79
CA LYS A 319 -10.01 15.95 5.48
C LYS A 319 -9.03 14.93 6.06
N LEU A 320 -7.85 15.36 6.50
CA LEU A 320 -6.77 14.47 6.95
C LEU A 320 -7.18 13.57 8.12
N ALA A 321 -7.96 14.08 9.07
CA ALA A 321 -8.37 13.32 10.25
C ALA A 321 -9.26 12.12 9.89
N ALA A 322 -10.31 12.34 9.09
CA ALA A 322 -11.22 11.27 8.65
C ALA A 322 -10.49 10.27 7.74
N LEU A 323 -9.68 10.77 6.79
CA LEU A 323 -8.88 9.93 5.90
C LEU A 323 -7.93 9.00 6.69
N HIS A 324 -7.19 9.56 7.66
CA HIS A 324 -6.31 8.79 8.53
C HIS A 324 -7.08 7.72 9.31
N PHE A 325 -8.20 8.09 9.94
CA PHE A 325 -9.01 7.16 10.71
C PHE A 325 -9.52 5.99 9.87
N TYR A 326 -10.00 6.27 8.66
CA TYR A 326 -10.40 5.23 7.72
C TYR A 326 -9.24 4.30 7.36
N GLN A 327 -8.08 4.82 6.98
CA GLN A 327 -6.92 3.99 6.61
C GLN A 327 -6.42 3.10 7.76
N LEU A 328 -6.43 3.61 9.00
CA LEU A 328 -6.11 2.78 10.18
C LEU A 328 -7.14 1.66 10.41
N SER A 329 -8.39 1.86 10.00
CA SER A 329 -9.44 0.85 10.14
C SER A 329 -9.35 -0.30 9.13
N ILE A 330 -8.57 -0.16 8.06
CA ILE A 330 -8.45 -1.19 7.02
C ILE A 330 -7.63 -2.37 7.56
N PRO A 331 -8.23 -3.55 7.76
CA PRO A 331 -7.50 -4.70 8.30
C PRO A 331 -6.57 -5.30 7.23
N ALA A 332 -5.47 -5.91 7.68
CA ALA A 332 -4.68 -6.74 6.79
C ALA A 332 -5.50 -7.96 6.33
N PRO A 333 -5.47 -8.31 5.02
CA PRO A 333 -6.25 -9.41 4.51
C PRO A 333 -5.72 -10.75 4.99
N THR A 334 -6.63 -11.70 5.20
CA THR A 334 -6.27 -13.08 5.53
C THR A 334 -5.82 -13.82 4.27
N PRO A 335 -4.74 -14.61 4.33
CA PRO A 335 -4.33 -15.43 3.20
C PRO A 335 -5.46 -16.38 2.73
N PRO A 336 -5.64 -16.58 1.41
CA PRO A 336 -6.67 -17.47 0.89
C PRO A 336 -6.55 -18.89 1.45
N ALA A 337 -7.68 -19.57 1.66
CA ALA A 337 -7.67 -20.97 2.12
C ALA A 337 -6.88 -21.84 1.13
N GLY A 338 -6.02 -22.73 1.66
CA GLY A 338 -5.18 -23.62 0.85
C GLY A 338 -3.95 -22.96 0.19
N SER A 339 -3.71 -21.66 0.41
CA SER A 339 -2.52 -20.97 -0.12
C SER A 339 -1.20 -21.32 0.58
N PHE A 340 -1.25 -22.02 1.71
CA PHE A 340 -0.11 -22.49 2.48
C PHE A 340 -0.41 -23.81 3.21
N ASN A 341 0.64 -24.53 3.60
CA ASN A 341 0.54 -25.73 4.42
C ASN A 341 0.52 -25.36 5.91
N ALA A 342 -0.60 -25.58 6.59
CA ALA A 342 -0.78 -25.18 7.99
C ALA A 342 0.19 -25.88 8.97
N GLN A 343 0.50 -27.16 8.76
CA GLN A 343 1.42 -27.89 9.64
C GLN A 343 2.86 -27.38 9.46
N ALA A 344 3.27 -27.14 8.22
CA ALA A 344 4.57 -26.54 7.92
C ALA A 344 4.65 -25.10 8.44
N ALA A 345 3.59 -24.30 8.30
CA ALA A 345 3.53 -22.95 8.86
C ALA A 345 3.66 -22.94 10.39
N GLN A 346 3.07 -23.92 11.10
CA GLN A 346 3.23 -24.06 12.55
C GLN A 346 4.69 -24.34 12.94
N ARG A 347 5.39 -25.23 12.23
CA ARG A 347 6.83 -25.46 12.44
C ARG A 347 7.66 -24.23 12.04
N GLY A 348 7.28 -23.57 10.95
CA GLY A 348 7.90 -22.36 10.44
C GLY A 348 7.82 -21.19 11.40
N ARG A 349 6.74 -21.10 12.18
CA ARG A 349 6.61 -20.13 13.27
C ARG A 349 7.71 -20.32 14.31
N ALA A 350 8.03 -21.56 14.69
CA ALA A 350 9.11 -21.83 15.63
C ALA A 350 10.48 -21.43 15.04
N VAL A 351 10.68 -21.65 13.74
CA VAL A 351 11.89 -21.16 13.03
C VAL A 351 11.96 -19.64 13.04
N PHE A 352 10.84 -18.97 12.75
CA PHE A 352 10.72 -17.51 12.71
C PHE A 352 11.04 -16.85 14.05
N GLU A 353 10.50 -17.39 15.15
CA GLU A 353 10.69 -16.88 16.52
C GLU A 353 12.04 -17.31 17.12
N GLY A 354 12.59 -18.44 16.67
CA GLY A 354 13.82 -19.04 17.18
C GLY A 354 15.03 -18.81 16.27
N GLN A 355 15.36 -19.80 15.44
CA GLN A 355 16.63 -19.88 14.71
C GLN A 355 16.83 -18.74 13.71
N ALA A 356 15.76 -18.30 13.05
CA ALA A 356 15.80 -17.20 12.10
C ALA A 356 15.75 -15.83 12.78
N LYS A 357 15.32 -15.76 14.06
CA LYS A 357 15.21 -14.52 14.84
C LYS A 357 14.39 -13.41 14.14
N CYS A 358 13.53 -13.75 13.20
CA CYS A 358 12.77 -12.76 12.43
C CYS A 358 11.88 -11.90 13.33
N SER A 359 11.41 -12.48 14.44
CA SER A 359 10.56 -11.79 15.42
C SER A 359 11.26 -10.70 16.23
N THR A 360 12.60 -10.51 16.11
CA THR A 360 13.28 -9.38 16.76
C THR A 360 12.94 -8.06 16.10
N CYS A 361 12.69 -8.07 14.78
CA CYS A 361 12.21 -6.90 14.02
C CYS A 361 10.72 -7.06 13.67
N HIS A 362 10.29 -8.24 13.21
CA HIS A 362 8.90 -8.51 12.83
C HIS A 362 8.07 -9.05 14.01
N VAL A 363 7.90 -8.20 15.04
CA VAL A 363 7.30 -8.56 16.33
C VAL A 363 5.78 -8.84 16.21
N PRO A 364 5.26 -10.02 16.63
CA PRO A 364 3.82 -10.28 16.72
C PRO A 364 3.09 -9.36 17.72
N PRO A 365 1.79 -9.06 17.55
CA PRO A 365 0.90 -9.60 16.53
C PRO A 365 0.88 -8.81 15.21
N LEU A 366 1.50 -7.63 15.14
CA LEU A 366 1.52 -6.80 13.92
C LEU A 366 2.59 -7.25 12.91
N TYR A 367 3.55 -8.05 13.36
CA TYR A 367 4.72 -8.49 12.60
C TYR A 367 5.57 -7.33 12.09
N THR A 368 5.74 -6.35 12.96
CA THR A 368 6.61 -5.17 12.84
C THR A 368 6.93 -4.69 14.25
N GLU A 369 8.12 -4.13 14.46
CA GLU A 369 8.54 -3.69 15.78
C GLU A 369 7.74 -2.45 16.23
N PRO A 370 7.34 -2.38 17.51
CA PRO A 370 6.65 -1.21 18.05
C PRO A 370 7.63 -0.06 18.29
N GLY A 371 7.13 1.18 18.24
CA GLY A 371 7.94 2.35 18.58
C GLY A 371 8.81 2.82 17.41
N TRP A 372 10.13 2.73 17.53
CA TRP A 372 11.04 3.23 16.49
C TRP A 372 11.53 2.13 15.57
N SER A 373 10.80 1.91 14.47
CA SER A 373 10.96 0.71 13.65
C SER A 373 11.93 0.82 12.47
N MET A 374 13.11 1.41 12.68
CA MET A 374 13.99 1.87 11.60
C MET A 374 15.38 1.25 11.64
N HIS A 375 15.86 0.86 10.47
CA HIS A 375 17.12 0.18 10.26
C HIS A 375 17.95 0.83 9.16
N LYS A 376 19.27 0.81 9.32
CA LYS A 376 20.19 1.20 8.26
C LYS A 376 20.22 0.15 7.16
N ALA A 377 20.55 0.58 5.95
CA ALA A 377 20.67 -0.29 4.79
C ALA A 377 21.62 -1.48 5.04
N GLN A 378 22.74 -1.23 5.72
CA GLN A 378 23.76 -2.24 6.05
C GLN A 378 23.24 -3.31 7.01
N GLU A 379 22.35 -2.96 7.94
CA GLU A 379 21.78 -3.90 8.92
C GLU A 379 20.92 -4.98 8.23
N ILE A 380 20.27 -4.61 7.13
CA ILE A 380 19.43 -5.50 6.33
C ILE A 380 20.08 -5.93 5.01
N GLY A 381 21.37 -5.64 4.82
CA GLY A 381 22.19 -6.10 3.70
C GLY A 381 21.83 -5.50 2.34
N ILE A 382 21.33 -4.27 2.28
CA ILE A 382 20.99 -3.58 1.03
C ILE A 382 21.71 -2.24 0.89
N ASP A 383 21.57 -1.61 -0.28
CA ASP A 383 22.04 -0.24 -0.54
C ASP A 383 21.14 0.81 0.13
N ASP A 384 21.73 1.97 0.43
CA ASP A 384 21.11 3.12 1.09
C ASP A 384 20.44 4.09 0.12
N PHE A 385 20.47 3.81 -1.20
CA PHE A 385 19.96 4.75 -2.21
C PHE A 385 18.56 5.25 -1.89
N GLN A 386 17.61 4.37 -1.54
CA GLN A 386 16.25 4.78 -1.24
C GLN A 386 16.13 5.42 0.16
N ALA A 387 16.85 4.91 1.16
CA ALA A 387 16.88 5.51 2.49
C ALA A 387 17.36 6.98 2.44
N ASP A 388 18.45 7.27 1.72
CA ASP A 388 19.08 8.59 1.65
C ASP A 388 18.25 9.67 0.92
N ARG A 389 17.20 9.26 0.23
CA ARG A 389 16.24 10.15 -0.43
C ARG A 389 15.11 10.57 0.50
N SER A 390 14.99 9.93 1.66
CA SER A 390 14.09 10.36 2.72
C SER A 390 14.83 11.26 3.73
N PRO A 391 14.11 12.13 4.46
CA PRO A 391 14.70 12.88 5.55
C PRO A 391 15.31 12.00 6.64
N ASP A 392 14.72 10.82 6.88
CA ASP A 392 15.04 9.94 8.00
C ASP A 392 16.23 9.00 7.73
N GLN A 393 16.63 8.77 6.48
CA GLN A 393 17.83 7.99 6.07
C GLN A 393 17.87 6.54 6.57
N HIS A 394 16.71 5.92 6.77
CA HIS A 394 16.59 4.54 7.21
C HIS A 394 15.53 3.81 6.40
N TYR A 395 15.48 2.48 6.54
CA TYR A 395 14.37 1.66 6.09
C TYR A 395 13.53 1.22 7.29
N ARG A 396 12.23 1.22 7.09
CA ARG A 396 11.27 0.77 8.10
C ARG A 396 11.06 -0.73 8.02
N THR A 397 10.96 -1.39 9.17
CA THR A 397 10.45 -2.76 9.24
C THR A 397 9.06 -2.83 8.61
N THR A 398 8.93 -3.55 7.49
CA THR A 398 7.65 -3.63 6.79
C THR A 398 6.73 -4.65 7.49
N PRO A 399 5.46 -4.33 7.82
CA PRO A 399 4.54 -5.26 8.48
C PRO A 399 4.32 -6.48 7.60
N LEU A 400 4.36 -7.69 8.16
CA LEU A 400 4.25 -8.91 7.35
C LEU A 400 2.82 -9.40 7.11
N ARG A 401 1.81 -8.90 7.81
CA ARG A 401 0.43 -9.36 7.58
C ARG A 401 -0.04 -9.08 6.14
N GLY A 402 -0.80 -9.99 5.56
CA GLY A 402 -1.24 -9.94 4.16
C GLY A 402 -0.07 -9.98 3.18
N LEU A 403 1.00 -10.74 3.47
CA LEU A 403 2.22 -10.74 2.65
C LEU A 403 1.97 -11.17 1.21
N PHE A 404 1.01 -12.08 1.02
CA PHE A 404 0.64 -12.63 -0.29
C PHE A 404 0.22 -11.53 -1.30
N THR A 405 -0.36 -10.42 -0.84
CA THR A 405 -0.81 -9.32 -1.72
C THR A 405 0.34 -8.54 -2.36
N ARG A 406 1.56 -8.74 -1.85
CA ARG A 406 2.78 -8.02 -2.26
C ARG A 406 3.70 -8.86 -3.14
N GLN A 407 3.34 -10.10 -3.44
CA GLN A 407 4.16 -11.02 -4.24
C GLN A 407 4.45 -10.49 -5.64
N LYS A 408 3.43 -9.94 -6.32
CA LYS A 408 3.60 -9.41 -7.67
C LYS A 408 4.58 -8.25 -7.66
N GLY A 409 5.56 -8.27 -8.58
CA GLY A 409 6.65 -7.29 -8.64
C GLY A 409 7.82 -7.57 -7.69
N GLY A 410 7.74 -8.64 -6.89
CA GLY A 410 8.77 -9.01 -5.91
C GLY A 410 8.61 -8.33 -4.55
N PHE A 411 9.54 -8.63 -3.66
CA PHE A 411 9.61 -8.16 -2.27
C PHE A 411 10.63 -7.04 -2.09
N TYR A 412 10.62 -6.44 -0.89
CA TYR A 412 11.29 -5.18 -0.53
C TYR A 412 10.67 -3.97 -1.24
N HIS A 413 11.21 -2.77 -1.00
CA HIS A 413 10.72 -1.54 -1.58
C HIS A 413 10.92 -1.47 -3.11
N ASP A 414 11.87 -2.20 -3.69
CA ASP A 414 12.25 -2.09 -5.12
C ASP A 414 12.00 -3.38 -5.93
N GLY A 415 11.60 -4.47 -5.28
CA GLY A 415 11.32 -5.75 -5.94
C GLY A 415 12.58 -6.58 -6.18
N ARG A 416 13.68 -6.30 -5.47
CA ARG A 416 14.98 -6.97 -5.68
C ARG A 416 14.95 -8.48 -5.46
N PHE A 417 13.99 -8.98 -4.68
CA PHE A 417 13.79 -10.41 -4.43
C PHE A 417 12.49 -10.86 -5.07
N GLN A 418 12.56 -11.85 -5.98
CA GLN A 418 11.38 -12.29 -6.72
C GLN A 418 10.50 -13.23 -5.89
N THR A 419 11.10 -13.96 -4.96
CA THR A 419 10.40 -14.96 -4.14
C THR A 419 10.70 -14.79 -2.65
N LEU A 420 9.85 -15.38 -1.79
CA LEU A 420 10.15 -15.48 -0.35
C LEU A 420 11.41 -16.31 -0.09
N ALA A 421 11.72 -17.28 -0.95
CA ALA A 421 12.95 -18.06 -0.86
C ALA A 421 14.18 -17.16 -1.05
N ASP A 422 14.15 -16.24 -2.02
CA ASP A 422 15.23 -15.27 -2.23
C ASP A 422 15.41 -14.35 -1.02
N VAL A 423 14.30 -13.93 -0.38
CA VAL A 423 14.34 -13.12 0.85
C VAL A 423 14.95 -13.91 2.02
N VAL A 424 14.55 -15.17 2.21
CA VAL A 424 15.08 -16.01 3.28
C VAL A 424 16.56 -16.32 3.05
N GLU A 425 16.96 -16.60 1.80
CA GLU A 425 18.37 -16.85 1.47
C GLU A 425 19.23 -15.60 1.69
N HIS A 426 18.72 -14.42 1.34
CA HIS A 426 19.42 -13.15 1.51
C HIS A 426 19.97 -12.97 2.93
N TYR A 427 19.17 -13.30 3.95
CA TYR A 427 19.54 -13.08 5.34
C TYR A 427 20.62 -14.03 5.90
N LYS A 428 21.04 -15.03 5.12
CA LYS A 428 22.21 -15.85 5.45
C LYS A 428 23.47 -15.02 5.63
N ASP A 429 23.67 -13.98 4.82
CA ASP A 429 24.91 -13.21 4.82
C ASP A 429 24.92 -12.01 5.78
N PRO A 430 23.96 -11.07 5.77
CA PRO A 430 23.99 -9.89 6.62
C PRO A 430 23.72 -10.24 8.10
N LEU A 431 22.85 -11.23 8.37
CA LEU A 431 22.46 -11.62 9.73
C LEU A 431 22.99 -12.98 10.18
N LYS A 432 23.77 -13.66 9.33
CA LYS A 432 24.36 -14.99 9.63
C LYS A 432 23.31 -16.05 9.99
N ILE A 433 22.13 -15.96 9.37
CA ILE A 433 21.02 -16.89 9.59
C ILE A 433 21.24 -18.15 8.74
N ASN A 434 21.73 -19.21 9.38
CA ASN A 434 22.05 -20.49 8.73
C ASN A 434 20.93 -21.51 8.95
N LEU A 435 19.93 -21.50 8.07
CA LEU A 435 18.83 -22.47 8.09
C LEU A 435 19.12 -23.64 7.13
N ASN A 436 18.72 -24.85 7.52
CA ASN A 436 18.70 -26.00 6.61
C ASN A 436 17.51 -25.93 5.63
N ALA A 437 17.44 -26.86 4.68
CA ALA A 437 16.39 -26.84 3.64
C ALA A 437 14.97 -26.95 4.20
N GLU A 438 14.74 -27.82 5.20
CA GLU A 438 13.44 -28.02 5.82
C GLU A 438 13.00 -26.76 6.59
N GLN A 439 13.90 -26.16 7.37
CA GLN A 439 13.65 -24.93 8.11
C GLN A 439 13.28 -23.76 7.17
N LYS A 440 13.95 -23.64 6.03
CA LYS A 440 13.60 -22.62 5.02
C LYS A 440 12.21 -22.87 4.45
N ALA A 441 11.89 -24.12 4.09
CA ALA A 441 10.59 -24.48 3.56
C ALA A 441 9.47 -24.18 4.55
N ASP A 442 9.62 -24.60 5.81
CA ASP A 442 8.66 -24.34 6.87
C ASP A 442 8.50 -22.84 7.14
N LEU A 443 9.61 -22.07 7.22
CA LEU A 443 9.58 -20.62 7.39
C LEU A 443 8.81 -19.92 6.26
N ILE A 444 9.00 -20.35 5.01
CA ILE A 444 8.28 -19.81 3.87
C ILE A 444 6.77 -20.07 3.99
N GLU A 445 6.35 -21.26 4.43
CA GLU A 445 4.94 -21.56 4.67
C GLU A 445 4.35 -20.71 5.80
N PHE A 446 5.14 -20.41 6.84
CA PHE A 446 4.73 -19.46 7.87
C PHE A 446 4.55 -18.05 7.31
N LEU A 447 5.50 -17.55 6.51
CA LEU A 447 5.41 -16.23 5.88
C LEU A 447 4.21 -16.10 4.93
N LYS A 448 3.82 -17.18 4.24
CA LYS A 448 2.59 -17.22 3.43
C LYS A 448 1.32 -17.17 4.29
N SER A 449 1.39 -17.64 5.54
CA SER A 449 0.26 -17.63 6.48
C SER A 449 0.01 -16.27 7.14
N LEU A 450 0.92 -15.30 6.96
CA LEU A 450 0.81 -13.94 7.49
C LEU A 450 0.07 -13.02 6.52
#